data_AF-A0A1F4ZYX8-F1
#
_entry.id   AF-A0A1F4ZYX8-F1
#
_cell.length_a   1.000
_cell.length_b   1.000
_cell.length_c   1.000
_cell.angle_alpha   90.00
_cell.angle_beta   90.00
_cell.angle_gamma   90.00
#
_symmetry.space_group_name_H-M   'P 1'
#
loop_
_entity.id
_entity.type
_entity.pdbx_description
1 polymer ?
#
loop_
_entity_poly.entity_id
_entity_poly.type
_entity_poly.pdbx_seq_one_letter_code
_entity_poly.pdbx_strand_id
1 'polypeptide(L)'
;MKIRAAVSLALVLSLLGAAGCGGKGKKDTAAPAAARLKLAVIPKGTTHEFWKSIHLGALMAAEEFGVEIIWKGPQKEDDRAQQITVVEDFISRGVDGIVLAPLDERALCRPVQDAAREKIPVIIIDSGLQGSDYISYVATDNNKGGVMAARRLAQLLQNKGRIFLIRYQEGSASTTQREQGFLDTLKAEAPDIRLLVQDQYAGTTTESAYQLAENLISRFPDVDGVFCPNESSTFGTLRALQETGLAGKIIFIGFDSSPKLVQALRDGHIQGLIVQNPVKMGYLGVKLMTQHLGGQPIEKVIDTGVYIATRDNIDDPEIRSLLLPDFSKYPNI
;
A
#
# COMPACT_ATOMS: atom_id res chain seq x y z
N MET A 1 35.19 85.04 16.03
CA MET A 1 36.49 84.70 16.65
C MET A 1 36.58 83.17 16.68
N LYS A 2 37.36 82.41 15.90
CA LYS A 2 38.30 82.65 14.80
C LYS A 2 37.98 81.64 13.68
N ILE A 3 38.09 82.13 12.45
CA ILE A 3 38.09 81.42 11.16
C ILE A 3 39.52 80.94 10.86
N ARG A 4 39.68 79.82 10.14
CA ARG A 4 40.65 79.56 9.04
C ARG A 4 40.74 78.03 8.83
N ALA A 5 40.25 77.43 7.74
CA ALA A 5 40.69 77.52 6.34
C ALA A 5 42.05 76.86 6.10
N ALA A 6 42.06 75.80 5.26
CA ALA A 6 43.00 75.65 4.15
C ALA A 6 42.66 74.40 3.32
N VAL A 7 42.12 74.65 2.14
CA VAL A 7 42.11 73.77 0.96
C VAL A 7 43.56 73.70 0.44
N SER A 8 44.01 72.54 -0.04
CA SER A 8 45.09 72.45 -1.02
C SER A 8 44.88 71.27 -1.95
N LEU A 9 44.76 71.62 -3.23
CA LEU A 9 44.54 70.82 -4.43
C LEU A 9 45.86 70.81 -5.20
N ALA A 10 46.38 69.64 -5.56
CA ALA A 10 47.39 69.38 -6.61
C ALA A 10 47.78 67.90 -6.55
N LEU A 11 48.11 67.16 -7.61
CA LEU A 11 48.01 67.30 -9.05
C LEU A 11 48.23 65.86 -9.59
N VAL A 12 47.62 65.57 -10.73
CA VAL A 12 47.66 64.34 -11.53
C VAL A 12 49.08 63.78 -11.74
N LEU A 13 49.24 62.45 -11.61
CA LEU A 13 50.15 61.70 -12.48
C LEU A 13 49.46 60.44 -13.01
N SER A 14 49.13 60.52 -14.28
CA SER A 14 48.59 59.47 -15.14
C SER A 14 49.67 58.46 -15.51
N LEU A 15 49.42 57.18 -15.27
CA LEU A 15 50.11 56.06 -15.90
C LEU A 15 49.07 55.19 -16.61
N LEU A 16 49.00 55.36 -17.94
CA LEU A 16 48.40 54.38 -18.85
C LEU A 16 49.34 53.18 -18.95
N GLY A 17 48.79 51.97 -18.86
CA GLY A 17 49.52 50.76 -19.24
C GLY A 17 48.72 49.47 -19.08
N ALA A 18 48.43 48.85 -20.22
CA ALA A 18 48.04 47.46 -20.45
C ALA A 18 46.54 47.08 -20.35
N ALA A 19 45.98 46.89 -21.54
CA ALA A 19 44.76 46.18 -21.86
C ALA A 19 44.81 44.73 -21.36
N GLY A 20 43.80 44.33 -20.58
CA GLY A 20 43.47 42.94 -20.30
C GLY A 20 41.99 42.71 -20.62
N CYS A 21 41.71 42.07 -21.75
CA CYS A 21 40.39 41.57 -22.11
C CYS A 21 39.98 40.45 -21.13
N GLY A 22 39.37 40.81 -20.01
CA GLY A 22 38.72 39.87 -19.09
C GLY A 22 37.22 39.84 -19.35
N GLY A 23 36.75 38.82 -20.07
CA GLY A 23 35.32 38.59 -20.28
C GLY A 23 34.57 38.51 -18.95
N LYS A 24 33.62 39.43 -18.76
CA LYS A 24 32.66 39.37 -17.64
C LYS A 24 31.77 38.15 -17.82
N GLY A 25 32.19 37.02 -17.26
CA GLY A 25 31.31 35.89 -17.00
C GLY A 25 30.21 36.35 -16.05
N LYS A 26 28.99 36.47 -16.57
CA LYS A 26 27.76 36.48 -15.78
C LYS A 26 27.80 35.23 -14.91
N LYS A 27 28.03 35.40 -13.60
CA LYS A 27 27.70 34.35 -12.64
C LYS A 27 26.19 34.24 -12.65
N ASP A 28 25.67 33.29 -13.40
CA ASP A 28 24.30 32.82 -13.25
C ASP A 28 24.17 32.24 -11.84
N THR A 29 23.74 33.09 -10.91
CA THR A 29 23.24 32.63 -9.62
C THR A 29 21.97 31.85 -9.93
N ALA A 30 22.10 30.52 -9.99
CA ALA A 30 20.94 29.63 -10.03
C ALA A 30 20.00 30.04 -8.90
N ALA A 31 18.74 30.33 -9.23
CA ALA A 31 17.70 30.53 -8.25
C ALA A 31 17.70 29.31 -7.30
N PRO A 32 17.51 29.50 -5.97
CA PRO A 32 17.37 28.36 -5.08
C PRO A 32 16.26 27.46 -5.63
N ALA A 33 16.59 26.19 -5.87
CA ALA A 33 15.60 25.20 -6.28
C ALA A 33 14.43 25.28 -5.29
N ALA A 34 13.20 25.42 -5.80
CA ALA A 34 12.02 25.42 -4.96
C ALA A 34 12.08 24.22 -4.01
N ALA A 35 11.82 24.42 -2.72
CA ALA A 35 11.90 23.36 -1.74
C ALA A 35 10.93 22.23 -2.16
N ARG A 36 11.48 21.02 -2.31
CA ARG A 36 10.74 19.84 -2.72
C ARG A 36 9.75 19.47 -1.60
N LEU A 37 8.46 19.30 -1.94
CA LEU A 37 7.47 18.81 -0.97
C LEU A 37 7.93 17.47 -0.40
N LYS A 38 7.79 17.28 0.90
CA LYS A 38 8.15 16.06 1.63
C LYS A 38 6.89 15.36 2.09
N LEU A 39 6.63 14.19 1.52
CA LEU A 39 5.45 13.38 1.81
C LEU A 39 5.87 12.12 2.56
N ALA A 40 5.26 11.85 3.70
CA ALA A 40 5.43 10.56 4.36
C ALA A 40 4.52 9.52 3.71
N VAL A 41 5.05 8.34 3.39
CA VAL A 41 4.27 7.19 2.92
C VAL A 41 4.43 6.07 3.94
N ILE A 42 3.35 5.74 4.63
CA ILE A 42 3.33 4.90 5.82
C ILE A 42 2.49 3.64 5.55
N PRO A 43 3.13 2.51 5.16
CA PRO A 43 2.43 1.24 4.95
C PRO A 43 2.04 0.57 6.28
N LYS A 44 1.24 -0.52 6.23
CA LYS A 44 1.00 -1.36 7.42
C LYS A 44 2.22 -2.18 7.83
N GLY A 45 3.11 -2.47 6.89
CA GLY A 45 4.32 -3.24 7.08
C GLY A 45 5.32 -2.98 5.96
N THR A 46 6.58 -3.35 6.13
CA THR A 46 7.61 -3.11 5.10
C THR A 46 8.18 -4.40 4.50
N THR A 47 7.65 -5.56 4.87
CA THR A 47 8.26 -6.88 4.54
C THR A 47 7.52 -7.67 3.47
N HIS A 48 6.22 -7.44 3.29
CA HIS A 48 5.38 -8.14 2.32
C HIS A 48 5.49 -7.58 0.89
N GLU A 49 5.33 -8.44 -0.11
CA GLU A 49 5.45 -8.08 -1.54
C GLU A 49 4.39 -7.06 -1.97
N PHE A 50 3.21 -7.11 -1.33
CA PHE A 50 2.15 -6.12 -1.51
C PHE A 50 2.64 -4.68 -1.26
N TRP A 51 3.38 -4.44 -0.18
CA TRP A 51 3.86 -3.09 0.17
C TRP A 51 4.97 -2.60 -0.73
N LYS A 52 5.81 -3.50 -1.26
CA LYS A 52 6.79 -3.13 -2.29
C LYS A 52 6.12 -2.59 -3.54
N SER A 53 5.00 -3.19 -3.93
CA SER A 53 4.21 -2.73 -5.08
C SER A 53 3.59 -1.34 -4.84
N ILE A 54 3.12 -1.06 -3.62
CA ILE A 54 2.69 0.29 -3.22
C ILE A 54 3.87 1.27 -3.27
N HIS A 55 5.03 0.88 -2.75
CA HIS A 55 6.24 1.71 -2.76
C HIS A 55 6.67 2.06 -4.20
N LEU A 56 6.63 1.09 -5.12
CA LEU A 56 6.87 1.30 -6.54
C LEU A 56 5.95 2.40 -7.11
N GLY A 57 4.63 2.29 -6.87
CA GLY A 57 3.67 3.29 -7.30
C GLY A 57 3.94 4.68 -6.73
N ALA A 58 4.26 4.75 -5.44
CA ALA A 58 4.60 5.99 -4.76
C ALA A 58 5.85 6.65 -5.37
N LEU A 59 6.90 5.86 -5.69
CA LEU A 59 8.12 6.35 -6.33
C LEU A 59 7.87 6.86 -7.76
N MET A 60 7.03 6.17 -8.53
CA MET A 60 6.63 6.62 -9.87
C MET A 60 5.97 8.01 -9.82
N ALA A 61 5.05 8.22 -8.88
CA ALA A 61 4.43 9.53 -8.68
C ALA A 61 5.43 10.56 -8.12
N ALA A 62 6.32 10.16 -7.20
CA ALA A 62 7.34 11.04 -6.63
C ALA A 62 8.27 11.64 -7.71
N GLU A 63 8.63 10.82 -8.70
CA GLU A 63 9.40 11.22 -9.87
C GLU A 63 8.59 12.14 -10.79
N GLU A 64 7.36 11.76 -11.15
CA GLU A 64 6.50 12.52 -12.06
C GLU A 64 6.18 13.92 -11.53
N PHE A 65 5.86 14.03 -10.25
CA PHE A 65 5.45 15.28 -9.61
C PHE A 65 6.60 16.04 -8.95
N GLY A 66 7.82 15.49 -8.99
CA GLY A 66 8.98 16.12 -8.40
C GLY A 66 8.83 16.32 -6.89
N VAL A 67 8.29 15.35 -6.14
CA VAL A 67 8.15 15.39 -4.66
C VAL A 67 9.06 14.36 -3.98
N GLU A 68 9.53 14.65 -2.77
CA GLU A 68 10.30 13.72 -1.96
C GLU A 68 9.33 12.84 -1.19
N ILE A 69 9.45 11.52 -1.32
CA ILE A 69 8.72 10.58 -0.46
C ILE A 69 9.64 10.03 0.62
N ILE A 70 9.11 9.88 1.82
CA ILE A 70 9.77 9.20 2.93
C ILE A 70 8.96 7.94 3.22
N TRP A 71 9.44 6.81 2.71
CA TRP A 71 8.85 5.49 2.96
C TRP A 71 9.25 4.98 4.34
N LYS A 72 8.28 4.90 5.27
CA LYS A 72 8.54 4.42 6.63
C LYS A 72 7.25 3.88 7.24
N GLY A 73 7.33 2.64 7.74
CA GLY A 73 6.27 2.02 8.52
C GLY A 73 6.87 1.01 9.50
N PRO A 74 6.02 0.26 10.21
CA PRO A 74 6.49 -0.83 11.05
C PRO A 74 7.06 -1.98 10.21
N GLN A 75 7.91 -2.81 10.82
CA GLN A 75 8.42 -3.99 10.12
C GLN A 75 7.36 -5.09 9.97
N LYS A 76 6.45 -5.18 10.95
CA LYS A 76 5.38 -6.18 11.03
C LYS A 76 4.02 -5.48 11.07
N GLU A 77 3.03 -6.13 10.48
CA GLU A 77 1.68 -5.59 10.37
C GLU A 77 0.83 -5.78 11.64
N ASP A 78 1.40 -6.23 12.74
CA ASP A 78 0.75 -6.28 14.06
C ASP A 78 1.27 -5.21 15.04
N ASP A 79 2.28 -4.43 14.65
CA ASP A 79 2.90 -3.41 15.50
C ASP A 79 2.19 -2.04 15.37
N ARG A 80 0.97 -1.98 15.91
CA ARG A 80 0.14 -0.77 15.96
C ARG A 80 0.86 0.39 16.64
N ALA A 81 1.57 0.11 17.74
CA ALA A 81 2.27 1.13 18.52
C ALA A 81 3.37 1.78 17.67
N GLN A 82 4.16 0.99 16.96
CA GLN A 82 5.18 1.51 16.05
C GLN A 82 4.58 2.33 14.92
N GLN A 83 3.45 1.91 14.32
CA GLN A 83 2.82 2.72 13.27
C GLN A 83 2.32 4.07 13.81
N ILE A 84 1.75 4.10 15.02
CA ILE A 84 1.34 5.34 15.69
C ILE A 84 2.54 6.26 15.89
N THR A 85 3.64 5.76 16.45
CA THR A 85 4.87 6.55 16.66
C THR A 85 5.41 7.10 15.34
N VAL A 86 5.39 6.32 14.26
CA VAL A 86 5.84 6.79 12.94
C VAL A 86 4.99 7.97 12.44
N VAL A 87 3.67 7.91 12.61
CA VAL A 87 2.77 9.03 12.25
C VAL A 87 3.09 10.26 13.10
N GLU A 88 3.19 10.11 14.43
CA GLU A 88 3.51 11.19 15.38
C GLU A 88 4.87 11.85 15.09
N ASP A 89 5.87 11.05 14.72
CA ASP A 89 7.19 11.54 14.32
C ASP A 89 7.11 12.41 13.07
N PHE A 90 6.33 12.01 12.07
CA PHE A 90 6.16 12.81 10.85
C PHE A 90 5.36 14.08 11.07
N ILE A 91 4.35 14.04 11.95
CA ILE A 91 3.65 15.25 12.41
C ILE A 91 4.65 16.21 13.05
N SER A 92 5.45 15.71 14.01
CA SER A 92 6.45 16.52 14.75
C SER A 92 7.53 17.11 13.84
N ARG A 93 7.88 16.40 12.76
CA ARG A 93 8.84 16.86 11.74
C ARG A 93 8.25 17.87 10.76
N GLY A 94 6.93 18.09 10.77
CA GLY A 94 6.25 19.02 9.87
C GLY A 94 6.37 18.62 8.40
N VAL A 95 6.11 17.35 8.07
CA VAL A 95 5.99 16.95 6.65
C VAL A 95 4.80 17.65 5.99
N ASP A 96 4.86 17.82 4.67
CA ASP A 96 3.82 18.53 3.93
C ASP A 96 2.53 17.71 3.79
N GLY A 97 2.62 16.38 3.89
CA GLY A 97 1.47 15.49 3.85
C GLY A 97 1.81 14.05 4.19
N ILE A 98 0.78 13.28 4.55
CA ILE A 98 0.90 11.87 4.92
C ILE A 98 -0.01 11.01 4.03
N VAL A 99 0.56 9.97 3.43
CA VAL A 99 -0.17 8.88 2.79
C VAL A 99 -0.06 7.67 3.71
N LEU A 100 -1.18 7.22 4.27
CA LEU A 100 -1.22 6.21 5.35
C LEU A 100 -2.07 5.01 4.94
N ALA A 101 -1.56 3.81 5.15
CA ALA A 101 -2.35 2.58 5.20
C ALA A 101 -2.56 2.16 6.67
N PRO A 102 -3.72 2.45 7.28
CA PRO A 102 -3.98 2.15 8.68
C PRO A 102 -3.96 0.65 8.94
N LEU A 103 -3.10 0.22 9.86
CA LEU A 103 -3.05 -1.16 10.32
C LEU A 103 -4.34 -1.54 11.05
N ASP A 104 -4.86 -0.61 11.86
CA ASP A 104 -6.07 -0.78 12.65
C ASP A 104 -7.02 0.40 12.42
N GLU A 105 -8.30 0.09 12.15
CA GLU A 105 -9.31 1.06 11.78
C GLU A 105 -9.66 2.05 12.91
N ARG A 106 -9.33 1.75 14.18
CA ARG A 106 -9.65 2.58 15.35
C ARG A 106 -8.41 3.20 15.97
N ALA A 107 -7.34 2.41 16.12
CA ALA A 107 -6.13 2.86 16.80
C ALA A 107 -5.46 4.05 16.09
N LEU A 108 -5.60 4.13 14.76
CA LEU A 108 -5.01 5.18 13.95
C LEU A 108 -5.92 6.42 13.80
N CYS A 109 -7.16 6.40 14.34
CA CYS A 109 -8.06 7.56 14.26
C CYS A 109 -7.45 8.78 14.95
N ARG A 110 -6.90 8.59 16.14
CA ARG A 110 -6.33 9.68 16.94
C ARG A 110 -5.09 10.30 16.28
N PRO A 111 -4.09 9.53 15.82
CA PRO A 111 -2.97 10.09 15.05
C PRO A 111 -3.39 10.87 13.81
N VAL A 112 -4.40 10.41 13.06
CA VAL A 112 -4.90 11.12 11.88
C VAL A 112 -5.61 12.43 12.25
N GLN A 113 -6.39 12.44 13.33
CA GLN A 113 -6.95 13.68 13.90
C GLN A 113 -5.87 14.67 14.34
N ASP A 114 -4.79 14.17 14.92
CA ASP A 114 -3.69 14.98 15.39
C ASP A 114 -2.95 15.62 14.20
N ALA A 115 -2.70 14.87 13.12
CA ALA A 115 -2.18 15.42 11.86
C ALA A 115 -3.09 16.52 11.28
N ALA A 116 -4.41 16.28 11.26
CA ALA A 116 -5.38 17.25 10.77
C ALA A 116 -5.38 18.56 11.60
N ARG A 117 -5.24 18.48 12.93
CA ARG A 117 -5.11 19.67 13.80
C ARG A 117 -3.85 20.47 13.51
N GLU A 118 -2.75 19.79 13.20
CA GLU A 118 -1.49 20.41 12.78
C GLU A 118 -1.50 20.85 11.31
N LYS A 119 -2.66 20.73 10.63
CA LYS A 119 -2.87 21.09 9.22
C LYS A 119 -2.00 20.29 8.25
N ILE A 120 -1.64 19.07 8.62
CA ILE A 120 -0.96 18.12 7.75
C ILE A 120 -2.04 17.21 7.14
N PRO A 121 -2.34 17.32 5.83
CA PRO A 121 -3.34 16.49 5.19
C PRO A 121 -2.94 15.02 5.20
N VAL A 122 -3.93 14.15 5.40
CA VAL A 122 -3.77 12.70 5.36
C VAL A 122 -4.62 12.10 4.25
N ILE A 123 -4.02 11.27 3.39
CA ILE A 123 -4.72 10.38 2.45
C ILE A 123 -4.61 8.95 2.96
N ILE A 124 -5.75 8.27 3.05
CA ILE A 124 -5.82 6.86 3.44
C ILE A 124 -5.73 5.98 2.19
N ILE A 125 -4.93 4.92 2.24
CA ILE A 125 -4.83 3.91 1.18
C ILE A 125 -5.05 2.50 1.72
N ASP A 126 -5.41 1.56 0.83
CA ASP A 126 -5.58 0.10 1.09
C ASP A 126 -6.69 -0.30 2.06
N SER A 127 -6.65 0.23 3.29
CA SER A 127 -7.50 -0.16 4.41
C SER A 127 -8.17 1.05 5.03
N GLY A 128 -9.45 0.92 5.32
CA GLY A 128 -10.24 2.02 5.89
C GLY A 128 -9.81 2.41 7.30
N LEU A 129 -10.24 3.61 7.68
CA LEU A 129 -10.14 4.18 9.02
C LEU A 129 -11.54 4.62 9.46
N GLN A 130 -11.88 4.45 10.74
CA GLN A 130 -13.10 5.03 11.29
C GLN A 130 -12.94 6.57 11.40
N GLY A 131 -14.01 7.31 11.11
CA GLY A 131 -13.97 8.78 11.05
C GLY A 131 -13.69 9.32 9.64
N SER A 132 -13.44 10.64 9.56
CA SER A 132 -13.37 11.37 8.28
C SER A 132 -12.35 12.51 8.27
N ASP A 133 -11.35 12.47 9.16
CA ASP A 133 -10.31 13.50 9.30
C ASP A 133 -9.23 13.43 8.21
N TYR A 134 -9.38 12.50 7.26
CA TYR A 134 -8.56 12.37 6.06
C TYR A 134 -9.23 13.03 4.85
N ILE A 135 -8.43 13.44 3.86
CA ILE A 135 -8.91 14.21 2.70
C ILE A 135 -9.31 13.32 1.50
N SER A 136 -8.80 12.08 1.44
CA SER A 136 -9.14 11.11 0.40
C SER A 136 -8.88 9.67 0.87
N TYR A 137 -9.61 8.71 0.32
CA TYR A 137 -9.48 7.27 0.53
C TYR A 137 -9.30 6.54 -0.81
N VAL A 138 -8.15 5.92 -1.00
CA VAL A 138 -7.80 5.22 -2.24
C VAL A 138 -7.55 3.75 -1.95
N ALA A 139 -8.52 2.90 -2.30
CA ALA A 139 -8.45 1.50 -1.93
C ALA A 139 -9.17 0.61 -2.94
N THR A 140 -9.04 -0.68 -2.73
CA THR A 140 -9.88 -1.68 -3.38
C THR A 140 -11.28 -1.64 -2.77
N ASP A 141 -12.33 -1.88 -3.57
CA ASP A 141 -13.60 -2.35 -3.02
C ASP A 141 -13.43 -3.76 -2.42
N ASN A 142 -13.08 -3.78 -1.14
CA ASN A 142 -12.74 -4.98 -0.40
C ASN A 142 -13.95 -5.92 -0.23
N ASN A 143 -15.17 -5.38 -0.07
CA ASN A 143 -16.38 -6.19 0.00
C ASN A 143 -16.61 -6.93 -1.32
N LYS A 144 -16.51 -6.22 -2.45
CA LYS A 144 -16.60 -6.83 -3.78
C LYS A 144 -15.53 -7.91 -4.00
N GLY A 145 -14.32 -7.71 -3.48
CA GLY A 145 -13.28 -8.76 -3.48
C GLY A 145 -13.72 -10.03 -2.76
N GLY A 146 -14.35 -9.89 -1.59
CA GLY A 146 -14.98 -11.00 -0.85
C GLY A 146 -16.09 -11.70 -1.63
N VAL A 147 -16.99 -10.93 -2.26
CA VAL A 147 -18.07 -11.43 -3.12
C VAL A 147 -17.50 -12.26 -4.29
N MET A 148 -16.45 -11.76 -4.95
CA MET A 148 -15.79 -12.46 -6.04
C MET A 148 -15.15 -13.79 -5.57
N ALA A 149 -14.51 -13.79 -4.40
CA ALA A 149 -13.95 -15.00 -3.81
C ALA A 149 -15.04 -16.04 -3.50
N ALA A 150 -16.14 -15.63 -2.88
CA ALA A 150 -17.24 -16.50 -2.52
C ALA A 150 -17.87 -17.14 -3.75
N ARG A 151 -18.19 -16.34 -4.77
CA ARG A 151 -18.79 -16.85 -6.02
C ARG A 151 -17.86 -17.83 -6.73
N ARG A 152 -16.56 -17.54 -6.80
CA ARG A 152 -15.60 -18.44 -7.43
C ARG A 152 -15.50 -19.77 -6.68
N LEU A 153 -15.35 -19.71 -5.36
CA LEU A 153 -15.27 -20.90 -4.52
C LEU A 153 -16.55 -21.73 -4.62
N ALA A 154 -17.72 -21.10 -4.53
CA ALA A 154 -19.00 -21.77 -4.61
C ALA A 154 -19.23 -22.40 -5.99
N GLN A 155 -18.87 -21.72 -7.08
CA GLN A 155 -18.93 -22.27 -8.43
C GLN A 155 -18.10 -23.56 -8.55
N LEU A 156 -16.86 -23.55 -8.07
CA LEU A 156 -15.96 -24.70 -8.15
C LEU A 156 -16.42 -25.86 -7.27
N LEU A 157 -17.05 -25.56 -6.14
CA LEU A 157 -17.67 -26.54 -5.24
C LEU A 157 -19.09 -26.95 -5.65
N GLN A 158 -19.62 -26.43 -6.77
CA GLN A 158 -20.98 -26.69 -7.21
C GLN A 158 -22.02 -26.37 -6.10
N ASN A 159 -21.79 -25.27 -5.38
CA ASN A 159 -22.60 -24.73 -4.28
C ASN A 159 -22.76 -25.64 -3.06
N LYS A 160 -21.91 -26.66 -2.88
CA LYS A 160 -21.95 -27.56 -1.72
C LYS A 160 -20.56 -27.92 -1.22
N GLY A 161 -20.40 -28.11 0.08
CA GLY A 161 -19.12 -28.58 0.63
C GLY A 161 -18.81 -27.96 1.98
N ARG A 162 -17.64 -28.29 2.50
CA ARG A 162 -17.15 -27.90 3.82
C ARG A 162 -15.92 -27.05 3.65
N ILE A 163 -15.91 -25.85 4.21
CA ILE A 163 -14.83 -24.90 3.96
C ILE A 163 -14.25 -24.27 5.21
N PHE A 164 -13.03 -23.74 5.06
CA PHE A 164 -12.44 -22.81 6.00
C PHE A 164 -12.47 -21.38 5.45
N LEU A 165 -12.73 -20.43 6.35
CA LEU A 165 -12.29 -19.05 6.20
C LEU A 165 -11.14 -18.83 7.20
N ILE A 166 -9.93 -18.60 6.68
CA ILE A 166 -8.75 -18.32 7.49
C ILE A 166 -8.54 -16.81 7.50
N ARG A 167 -8.96 -16.15 8.58
CA ARG A 167 -8.95 -14.68 8.70
C ARG A 167 -7.54 -14.17 8.96
N TYR A 168 -7.31 -12.90 8.65
CA TYR A 168 -6.00 -12.27 8.85
C TYR A 168 -5.80 -11.82 10.31
N GLN A 169 -6.30 -10.63 10.66
CA GLN A 169 -6.21 -10.06 12.00
C GLN A 169 -7.41 -9.15 12.26
N GLU A 170 -7.87 -9.12 13.51
CA GLU A 170 -8.89 -8.19 13.96
C GLU A 170 -8.42 -6.73 13.87
N GLY A 171 -9.34 -5.83 13.51
CA GLY A 171 -9.09 -4.39 13.37
C GLY A 171 -8.64 -3.94 11.98
N SER A 172 -8.23 -4.86 11.10
CA SER A 172 -7.92 -4.55 9.70
C SER A 172 -9.20 -4.40 8.87
N ALA A 173 -9.63 -3.15 8.64
CA ALA A 173 -10.86 -2.84 7.89
C ALA A 173 -10.93 -3.53 6.52
N SER A 174 -9.81 -3.53 5.76
CA SER A 174 -9.73 -4.18 4.44
C SER A 174 -10.14 -5.66 4.48
N THR A 175 -9.51 -6.47 5.34
CA THR A 175 -9.78 -7.90 5.42
C THR A 175 -11.13 -8.19 6.07
N THR A 176 -11.56 -7.40 7.05
CA THR A 176 -12.92 -7.50 7.61
C THR A 176 -13.99 -7.30 6.53
N GLN A 177 -13.82 -6.35 5.61
CA GLN A 177 -14.76 -6.15 4.50
C GLN A 177 -14.74 -7.32 3.49
N ARG A 178 -13.57 -7.89 3.18
CA ARG A 178 -13.44 -9.09 2.34
C ARG A 178 -14.15 -10.29 2.96
N GLU A 179 -13.91 -10.51 4.25
CA GLU A 179 -14.54 -11.58 5.03
C GLU A 179 -16.06 -11.42 5.06
N GLN A 180 -16.57 -10.21 5.33
CA GLN A 180 -17.99 -9.93 5.35
C GLN A 180 -18.64 -10.18 3.97
N GLY A 181 -18.04 -9.64 2.89
CA GLY A 181 -18.53 -9.86 1.53
C GLY A 181 -18.54 -11.33 1.14
N PHE A 182 -17.55 -12.10 1.58
CA PHE A 182 -17.50 -13.54 1.38
C PHE A 182 -18.63 -14.27 2.11
N LEU A 183 -18.77 -14.02 3.41
CA LEU A 183 -19.75 -14.68 4.28
C LEU A 183 -21.19 -14.37 3.86
N ASP A 184 -21.51 -13.10 3.59
CA ASP A 184 -22.85 -12.68 3.17
C ASP A 184 -23.23 -13.29 1.82
N THR A 185 -22.28 -13.35 0.89
CA THR A 185 -22.50 -13.95 -0.44
C THR A 185 -22.76 -15.44 -0.34
N LEU A 186 -21.97 -16.19 0.44
CA LEU A 186 -22.22 -17.63 0.63
C LEU A 186 -23.58 -17.89 1.27
N LYS A 187 -23.95 -17.11 2.29
CA LYS A 187 -25.25 -17.22 2.95
C LYS A 187 -26.41 -16.97 1.98
N ALA A 188 -26.26 -16.02 1.07
CA ALA A 188 -27.30 -15.65 0.11
C ALA A 188 -27.37 -16.58 -1.11
N GLU A 189 -26.23 -17.02 -1.64
CA GLU A 189 -26.14 -17.66 -2.96
C GLU A 189 -25.76 -19.16 -2.91
N ALA A 190 -25.13 -19.63 -1.81
CA ALA A 190 -24.67 -21.01 -1.67
C ALA A 190 -24.87 -21.56 -0.24
N PRO A 191 -26.13 -21.64 0.25
CA PRO A 191 -26.43 -22.00 1.65
C PRO A 191 -26.04 -23.45 2.03
N ASP A 192 -25.77 -24.31 1.05
CA ASP A 192 -25.31 -25.69 1.29
C ASP A 192 -23.79 -25.81 1.48
N ILE A 193 -23.05 -24.70 1.38
CA ILE A 193 -21.65 -24.61 1.81
C ILE A 193 -21.60 -24.37 3.31
N ARG A 194 -20.91 -25.25 4.03
CA ARG A 194 -20.76 -25.23 5.48
C ARG A 194 -19.38 -24.70 5.87
N LEU A 195 -19.34 -23.62 6.64
CA LEU A 195 -18.12 -23.15 7.27
C LEU A 195 -17.79 -24.05 8.47
N LEU A 196 -16.71 -24.82 8.37
CA LEU A 196 -16.17 -25.57 9.51
C LEU A 196 -15.46 -24.65 10.49
N VAL A 197 -14.87 -23.58 9.95
CA VAL A 197 -14.15 -22.55 10.69
C VAL A 197 -14.41 -21.21 10.01
N GLN A 198 -14.91 -20.24 10.79
CA GLN A 198 -15.16 -18.87 10.32
C GLN A 198 -14.58 -17.78 11.23
N ASP A 199 -14.09 -18.13 12.43
CA ASP A 199 -13.69 -17.16 13.47
C ASP A 199 -12.22 -17.29 13.89
N GLN A 200 -11.40 -17.99 13.10
CA GLN A 200 -9.98 -18.16 13.40
C GLN A 200 -9.13 -17.16 12.64
N TYR A 201 -8.33 -16.41 13.38
CA TYR A 201 -7.37 -15.45 12.85
C TYR A 201 -5.99 -16.10 12.81
N ALA A 202 -5.40 -16.14 11.62
CA ALA A 202 -4.04 -16.60 11.39
C ALA A 202 -2.99 -15.63 11.94
N GLY A 203 -3.35 -14.38 12.22
CA GLY A 203 -2.40 -13.31 12.47
C GLY A 203 -1.76 -12.80 11.18
N THR A 204 -0.68 -12.06 11.33
CA THR A 204 -0.13 -11.26 10.23
C THR A 204 0.96 -11.97 9.43
N THR A 205 1.49 -13.07 9.94
CA THR A 205 2.66 -13.74 9.36
C THR A 205 2.29 -14.98 8.57
N THR A 206 3.09 -15.29 7.54
CA THR A 206 3.00 -16.53 6.79
C THR A 206 3.13 -17.77 7.68
N GLU A 207 3.97 -17.69 8.72
CA GLU A 207 4.24 -18.82 9.60
C GLU A 207 3.06 -19.13 10.53
N SER A 208 2.46 -18.11 11.13
CA SER A 208 1.26 -18.28 11.95
C SER A 208 0.06 -18.78 11.12
N ALA A 209 -0.07 -18.31 9.87
CA ALA A 209 -1.05 -18.84 8.92
C ALA A 209 -0.80 -20.31 8.55
N TYR A 210 0.45 -20.69 8.32
CA TYR A 210 0.86 -22.08 8.06
C TYR A 210 0.46 -22.99 9.23
N GLN A 211 0.82 -22.61 10.47
CA GLN A 211 0.52 -23.40 11.67
C GLN A 211 -0.99 -23.56 11.90
N LEU A 212 -1.77 -22.49 11.69
CA LEU A 212 -3.23 -22.56 11.79
C LEU A 212 -3.80 -23.49 10.70
N ALA A 213 -3.38 -23.33 9.45
CA ALA A 213 -3.85 -24.18 8.35
C ALA A 213 -3.53 -25.66 8.60
N GLU A 214 -2.29 -25.99 9.01
CA GLU A 214 -1.87 -27.35 9.36
C GLU A 214 -2.77 -27.95 10.47
N ASN A 215 -3.03 -27.18 11.53
CA ASN A 215 -3.91 -27.61 12.62
C ASN A 215 -5.35 -27.88 12.12
N LEU A 216 -5.90 -26.99 11.31
CA LEU A 216 -7.27 -27.11 10.81
C LEU A 216 -7.43 -28.31 9.86
N ILE A 217 -6.47 -28.49 8.95
CA ILE A 217 -6.45 -29.64 8.02
C ILE A 217 -6.39 -30.96 8.79
N SER A 218 -5.54 -31.04 9.82
CA SER A 218 -5.42 -32.24 10.66
C SER A 218 -6.73 -32.55 11.41
N ARG A 219 -7.43 -31.52 11.89
CA ARG A 219 -8.70 -31.65 12.62
C ARG A 219 -9.89 -31.94 11.74
N PHE A 220 -9.92 -31.42 10.52
CA PHE A 220 -11.01 -31.60 9.57
C PHE A 220 -10.46 -32.07 8.21
N PRO A 221 -10.10 -33.37 8.09
CA PRO A 221 -9.56 -33.92 6.86
C PRO A 221 -10.58 -34.00 5.72
N ASP A 222 -11.86 -33.71 6.01
CA ASP A 222 -12.98 -33.67 5.06
C ASP A 222 -13.29 -32.26 4.54
N VAL A 223 -12.34 -31.34 4.61
CA VAL A 223 -12.47 -29.99 4.04
C VAL A 223 -12.39 -30.04 2.51
N ASP A 224 -13.33 -29.38 1.84
CA ASP A 224 -13.44 -29.31 0.39
C ASP A 224 -12.82 -28.02 -0.18
N GLY A 225 -12.74 -26.96 0.63
CA GLY A 225 -12.13 -25.72 0.19
C GLY A 225 -11.76 -24.71 1.27
N VAL A 226 -11.03 -23.68 0.88
CA VAL A 226 -10.51 -22.64 1.77
C VAL A 226 -10.47 -21.28 1.08
N PHE A 227 -10.81 -20.24 1.83
CA PHE A 227 -10.59 -18.85 1.45
C PHE A 227 -9.65 -18.15 2.44
N CYS A 228 -8.66 -17.44 1.89
CA CYS A 228 -7.72 -16.59 2.61
C CYS A 228 -7.81 -15.14 2.10
N PRO A 229 -8.03 -14.13 2.96
CA PRO A 229 -8.37 -12.77 2.54
C PRO A 229 -7.15 -11.85 2.32
N ASN A 230 -5.91 -12.33 2.47
CA ASN A 230 -4.69 -11.54 2.19
C ASN A 230 -3.50 -12.42 1.76
N GLU A 231 -2.40 -11.80 1.34
CA GLU A 231 -1.17 -12.48 0.89
C GLU A 231 -0.62 -13.49 1.91
N SER A 232 -0.40 -13.08 3.17
CA SER A 232 0.31 -13.91 4.15
C SER A 232 -0.50 -15.13 4.58
N SER A 233 -1.82 -14.98 4.77
CA SER A 233 -2.71 -16.12 5.02
C SER A 233 -2.79 -17.05 3.82
N THR A 234 -2.81 -16.51 2.60
CA THR A 234 -2.83 -17.29 1.36
C THR A 234 -1.53 -18.11 1.24
N PHE A 235 -0.37 -17.49 1.43
CA PHE A 235 0.90 -18.19 1.27
C PHE A 235 1.17 -19.21 2.39
N GLY A 236 0.81 -18.90 3.63
CA GLY A 236 0.92 -19.86 4.74
C GLY A 236 0.04 -21.09 4.54
N THR A 237 -1.21 -20.88 4.12
CA THR A 237 -2.15 -21.96 3.80
C THR A 237 -1.69 -22.79 2.62
N LEU A 238 -1.16 -22.16 1.55
CA LEU A 238 -0.57 -22.87 0.42
C LEU A 238 0.51 -23.86 0.88
N ARG A 239 1.44 -23.41 1.75
CA ARG A 239 2.51 -24.26 2.27
C ARG A 239 1.96 -25.48 2.99
N ALA A 240 0.99 -25.29 3.90
CA ALA A 240 0.36 -26.39 4.63
C ALA A 240 -0.32 -27.40 3.69
N LEU A 241 -1.00 -26.91 2.64
CA LEU A 241 -1.62 -27.77 1.63
C LEU A 241 -0.61 -28.53 0.78
N GLN A 242 0.52 -27.93 0.45
CA GLN A 242 1.59 -28.60 -0.28
C GLN A 242 2.23 -29.70 0.56
N GLU A 243 2.55 -29.42 1.82
CA GLU A 243 3.19 -30.37 2.73
C GLU A 243 2.27 -31.56 3.09
N THR A 244 0.97 -31.33 3.19
CA THR A 244 -0.05 -32.38 3.41
C THR A 244 -0.50 -33.09 2.12
N GLY A 245 0.02 -32.67 0.95
CA GLY A 245 -0.35 -33.24 -0.34
C GLY A 245 -1.81 -32.99 -0.75
N LEU A 246 -2.43 -31.93 -0.21
CA LEU A 246 -3.80 -31.48 -0.50
C LEU A 246 -3.87 -30.32 -1.49
N ALA A 247 -2.73 -29.69 -1.82
CA ALA A 247 -2.66 -28.65 -2.83
C ALA A 247 -3.23 -29.17 -4.17
N GLY A 248 -4.16 -28.43 -4.76
CA GLY A 248 -4.87 -28.82 -5.98
C GLY A 248 -5.95 -29.90 -5.80
N LYS A 249 -6.08 -30.51 -4.61
CA LYS A 249 -7.17 -31.45 -4.27
C LYS A 249 -8.33 -30.75 -3.58
N ILE A 250 -8.03 -29.77 -2.73
CA ILE A 250 -9.04 -28.88 -2.15
C ILE A 250 -9.14 -27.60 -2.98
N ILE A 251 -10.33 -27.01 -3.06
CA ILE A 251 -10.54 -25.73 -3.73
C ILE A 251 -9.99 -24.61 -2.88
N PHE A 252 -8.97 -23.92 -3.37
CA PHE A 252 -8.30 -22.84 -2.69
C PHE A 252 -8.44 -21.53 -3.47
N ILE A 253 -9.14 -20.57 -2.88
CA ILE A 253 -9.17 -19.18 -3.31
C ILE A 253 -8.35 -18.33 -2.36
N GLY A 254 -7.39 -17.58 -2.90
CA GLY A 254 -6.55 -16.66 -2.13
C GLY A 254 -6.78 -15.20 -2.49
N PHE A 255 -6.05 -14.34 -1.81
CA PHE A 255 -5.97 -12.91 -2.10
C PHE A 255 -4.51 -12.50 -2.30
N ASP A 256 -4.32 -11.43 -3.06
CA ASP A 256 -3.02 -10.84 -3.42
C ASP A 256 -2.15 -11.78 -4.27
N SER A 257 -0.93 -11.35 -4.56
CA SER A 257 0.01 -12.08 -5.39
C SER A 257 1.45 -11.95 -4.88
N SER A 258 2.20 -13.00 -5.12
CA SER A 258 3.66 -13.03 -5.04
C SER A 258 4.16 -14.05 -6.07
N PRO A 259 5.45 -14.06 -6.44
CA PRO A 259 5.96 -15.02 -7.42
C PRO A 259 5.60 -16.48 -7.09
N LYS A 260 5.58 -16.84 -5.80
CA LYS A 260 5.21 -18.19 -5.33
C LYS A 260 3.72 -18.47 -5.50
N LEU A 261 2.85 -17.50 -5.21
CA LEU A 261 1.40 -17.65 -5.41
C LEU A 261 1.04 -17.70 -6.89
N VAL A 262 1.72 -16.91 -7.73
CA VAL A 262 1.56 -16.95 -9.19
C VAL A 262 1.96 -18.31 -9.74
N GLN A 263 3.07 -18.88 -9.28
CA GLN A 263 3.47 -20.22 -9.66
C GLN A 263 2.45 -21.27 -9.22
N ALA A 264 1.97 -21.18 -7.97
CA ALA A 264 0.94 -22.09 -7.45
C ALA A 264 -0.39 -22.01 -8.22
N LEU A 265 -0.76 -20.82 -8.72
CA LEU A 265 -1.90 -20.64 -9.62
C LEU A 265 -1.67 -21.34 -10.98
N ARG A 266 -0.46 -21.25 -11.55
CA ARG A 266 -0.09 -21.99 -12.78
C ARG A 266 -0.12 -23.50 -12.58
N ASP A 267 0.42 -23.97 -11.45
CA ASP A 267 0.48 -25.38 -11.10
C ASP A 267 -0.91 -25.96 -10.75
N GLY A 268 -1.93 -25.11 -10.59
CA GLY A 268 -3.28 -25.50 -10.21
C GLY A 268 -3.43 -25.85 -8.74
N HIS A 269 -2.47 -25.48 -7.89
CA HIS A 269 -2.55 -25.60 -6.44
C HIS A 269 -3.54 -24.59 -5.83
N ILE A 270 -3.71 -23.44 -6.50
CA ILE A 270 -4.69 -22.39 -6.18
C ILE A 270 -5.61 -22.24 -7.40
N GLN A 271 -6.93 -22.15 -7.21
CA GLN A 271 -7.90 -22.07 -8.32
C GLN A 271 -8.45 -20.65 -8.58
N GLY A 272 -8.04 -19.69 -7.75
CA GLY A 272 -8.23 -18.26 -7.99
C GLY A 272 -7.47 -17.41 -6.99
N LEU A 273 -6.90 -16.31 -7.46
CA LEU A 273 -6.36 -15.24 -6.62
C LEU A 273 -7.19 -13.99 -6.89
N ILE A 274 -7.78 -13.41 -5.84
CA ILE A 274 -8.33 -12.06 -5.94
C ILE A 274 -7.17 -11.08 -5.87
N VAL A 275 -7.03 -10.24 -6.89
CA VAL A 275 -5.89 -9.33 -7.04
C VAL A 275 -6.34 -7.88 -7.02
N GLN A 276 -5.51 -7.06 -6.40
CA GLN A 276 -5.69 -5.62 -6.22
C GLN A 276 -4.79 -4.85 -7.20
N ASN A 277 -4.80 -3.52 -7.12
CA ASN A 277 -3.83 -2.68 -7.82
C ASN A 277 -2.99 -1.81 -6.85
N PRO A 278 -2.04 -2.42 -6.11
CA PRO A 278 -1.21 -1.72 -5.13
C PRO A 278 -0.34 -0.61 -5.75
N VAL A 279 0.17 -0.82 -6.98
CA VAL A 279 0.93 0.22 -7.70
C VAL A 279 0.05 1.46 -7.90
N LYS A 280 -1.21 1.29 -8.32
CA LYS A 280 -2.15 2.39 -8.46
C LYS A 280 -2.47 3.06 -7.11
N MET A 281 -2.58 2.31 -6.01
CA MET A 281 -2.79 2.90 -4.68
C MET A 281 -1.64 3.83 -4.28
N GLY A 282 -0.39 3.36 -4.38
CA GLY A 282 0.78 4.16 -4.04
C GLY A 282 0.91 5.39 -4.94
N TYR A 283 0.72 5.21 -6.25
CA TYR A 283 0.78 6.29 -7.22
C TYR A 283 -0.29 7.35 -6.96
N LEU A 284 -1.54 6.94 -6.80
CA LEU A 284 -2.65 7.87 -6.55
C LEU A 284 -2.53 8.56 -5.19
N GLY A 285 -2.06 7.87 -4.14
CA GLY A 285 -1.83 8.48 -2.83
C GLY A 285 -0.90 9.70 -2.91
N VAL A 286 0.25 9.55 -3.57
CA VAL A 286 1.23 10.63 -3.75
C VAL A 286 0.74 11.69 -4.73
N LYS A 287 0.13 11.28 -5.85
CA LYS A 287 -0.44 12.20 -6.85
C LYS A 287 -1.51 13.11 -6.26
N LEU A 288 -2.50 12.55 -5.59
CA LEU A 288 -3.61 13.31 -4.99
C LEU A 288 -3.11 14.24 -3.89
N MET A 289 -2.15 13.79 -3.07
CA MET A 289 -1.53 14.63 -2.06
C MET A 289 -0.86 15.85 -2.70
N THR A 290 -0.10 15.64 -3.77
CA THR A 290 0.56 16.71 -4.49
C THR A 290 -0.43 17.68 -5.15
N GLN A 291 -1.51 17.15 -5.74
CA GLN A 291 -2.59 17.96 -6.31
C GLN A 291 -3.28 18.82 -5.25
N HIS A 292 -3.61 18.23 -4.10
CA HIS A 292 -4.23 18.93 -2.97
C HIS A 292 -3.34 20.07 -2.46
N LEU A 293 -2.05 19.81 -2.23
CA LEU A 293 -1.08 20.82 -1.80
C LEU A 293 -0.86 21.91 -2.85
N GLY A 294 -1.05 21.59 -4.13
CA GLY A 294 -1.09 22.55 -5.24
C GLY A 294 -2.42 23.31 -5.38
N GLY A 295 -3.39 23.12 -4.49
CA GLY A 295 -4.69 23.78 -4.50
C GLY A 295 -5.69 23.22 -5.52
N GLN A 296 -5.41 22.04 -6.11
CA GLN A 296 -6.33 21.38 -7.03
C GLN A 296 -7.39 20.56 -6.28
N PRO A 297 -8.61 20.45 -6.83
CA PRO A 297 -9.64 19.57 -6.27
C PRO A 297 -9.22 18.10 -6.39
N ILE A 298 -9.61 17.30 -5.40
CA ILE A 298 -9.36 15.86 -5.36
C ILE A 298 -10.65 15.08 -5.04
N GLU A 299 -10.72 13.83 -5.48
CA GLU A 299 -11.80 12.91 -5.14
C GLU A 299 -11.64 12.37 -3.72
N LYS A 300 -12.75 12.24 -2.99
CA LYS A 300 -12.76 11.73 -1.61
C LYS A 300 -12.60 10.22 -1.50
N VAL A 301 -13.09 9.47 -2.48
CA VAL A 301 -13.05 8.01 -2.50
C VAL A 301 -12.72 7.56 -3.91
N ILE A 302 -11.69 6.73 -4.07
CA ILE A 302 -11.29 6.17 -5.36
C ILE A 302 -11.16 4.65 -5.22
N ASP A 303 -11.95 3.92 -6.03
CA ASP A 303 -11.78 2.48 -6.22
C ASP A 303 -10.61 2.22 -7.18
N THR A 304 -9.61 1.49 -6.69
CA THR A 304 -8.44 1.09 -7.48
C THR A 304 -8.69 -0.13 -8.36
N GLY A 305 -9.81 -0.82 -8.15
CA GLY A 305 -10.23 -2.00 -8.89
C GLY A 305 -9.87 -3.30 -8.18
N VAL A 306 -10.69 -4.33 -8.42
CA VAL A 306 -10.51 -5.70 -7.93
C VAL A 306 -10.79 -6.69 -9.05
N TYR A 307 -9.92 -7.69 -9.17
CA TYR A 307 -9.93 -8.65 -10.27
C TYR A 307 -9.73 -10.05 -9.74
N ILE A 308 -10.04 -11.05 -10.56
CA ILE A 308 -9.71 -12.45 -10.27
C ILE A 308 -8.73 -12.97 -11.30
N ALA A 309 -7.56 -13.39 -10.81
CA ALA A 309 -6.62 -14.17 -11.58
C ALA A 309 -6.94 -15.66 -11.42
N THR A 310 -6.99 -16.35 -12.55
CA THR A 310 -7.17 -17.78 -12.68
C THR A 310 -6.09 -18.32 -13.61
N ARG A 311 -5.93 -19.63 -13.69
CA ARG A 311 -4.99 -20.22 -14.67
C ARG A 311 -5.31 -19.81 -16.11
N ASP A 312 -6.58 -19.56 -16.42
CA ASP A 312 -7.04 -19.30 -17.79
C ASP A 312 -6.71 -17.89 -18.28
N ASN A 313 -6.60 -16.91 -17.38
CA ASN A 313 -6.33 -15.51 -17.72
C ASN A 313 -5.00 -14.98 -17.14
N ILE A 314 -4.15 -15.85 -16.59
CA ILE A 314 -2.92 -15.46 -15.89
C ILE A 314 -1.90 -14.74 -16.80
N ASP A 315 -1.99 -14.99 -18.11
CA ASP A 315 -1.12 -14.40 -19.12
C ASP A 315 -1.77 -13.22 -19.87
N ASP A 316 -3.03 -12.88 -19.55
CA ASP A 316 -3.66 -11.67 -20.06
C ASP A 316 -2.86 -10.45 -19.58
N PRO A 317 -2.51 -9.49 -20.45
CA PRO A 317 -1.61 -8.40 -20.09
C PRO A 317 -2.04 -7.61 -18.85
N GLU A 318 -3.34 -7.32 -18.72
CA GLU A 318 -3.88 -6.62 -17.55
C GLU A 318 -3.68 -7.43 -16.26
N ILE A 319 -4.08 -8.71 -16.24
CA ILE A 319 -3.96 -9.59 -15.07
C ILE A 319 -2.48 -9.82 -14.72
N ARG A 320 -1.64 -10.08 -15.73
CA ARG A 320 -0.21 -10.29 -15.56
C ARG A 320 0.46 -9.07 -14.89
N SER A 321 0.09 -7.86 -15.28
CA SER A 321 0.65 -6.63 -14.71
C SER A 321 0.28 -6.43 -13.23
N LEU A 322 -0.90 -6.91 -12.81
CA LEU A 322 -1.34 -6.88 -11.42
C LEU A 322 -0.64 -7.96 -10.59
N LEU A 323 -0.40 -9.14 -11.19
CA LEU A 323 0.24 -10.27 -10.52
C LEU A 323 1.74 -10.08 -10.30
N LEU A 324 2.43 -9.52 -11.30
CA LEU A 324 3.87 -9.35 -11.35
C LEU A 324 4.23 -7.93 -11.81
N PRO A 325 4.13 -6.93 -10.91
CA PRO A 325 4.55 -5.57 -11.21
C PRO A 325 6.01 -5.49 -11.65
N ASP A 326 6.32 -4.54 -12.54
CA ASP A 326 7.69 -4.36 -13.05
C ASP A 326 8.53 -3.47 -12.12
N PHE A 327 9.45 -4.10 -11.40
CA PHE A 327 10.42 -3.44 -10.52
C PHE A 327 11.73 -3.06 -11.22
N SER A 328 11.86 -3.23 -12.55
CA SER A 328 13.12 -3.01 -13.28
C SER A 328 13.72 -1.62 -13.07
N LYS A 329 12.89 -0.59 -12.94
CA LYS A 329 13.30 0.79 -12.67
C LYS A 329 13.76 1.02 -11.22
N TYR A 330 13.29 0.18 -10.29
CA TYR A 330 13.53 0.29 -8.85
C TYR A 330 13.90 -1.09 -8.27
N PRO A 331 15.07 -1.66 -8.62
CA PRO A 331 15.39 -3.05 -8.26
C PRO A 331 15.72 -3.27 -6.77
N ASN A 332 15.84 -2.20 -5.99
CA ASN A 332 16.28 -2.23 -4.59
C ASN A 332 15.15 -2.01 -3.57
N ILE A 333 13.88 -2.02 -4.01
CA ILE A 333 12.71 -1.96 -3.12
C ILE A 333 12.07 -3.32 -2.93
#